data_AF-A0A889ZPK5-F1
#
_entry.id   AF-A0A889ZPK5-F1
#
_cell.length_a   1.000
_cell.length_b   1.000
_cell.length_c   1.000
_cell.angle_alpha   90.00
_cell.angle_beta   90.00
_cell.angle_gamma   90.00
#
_symmetry.space_group_name_H-M   'P 1'
#
loop_
_entity.id
_entity.type
_entity.pdbx_description
1 polymer ?
#
loop_
_entity_poly.entity_id
_entity_poly.type
_entity_poly.pdbx_seq_one_letter_code
_entity_poly.pdbx_strand_id
1 'polypeptide(L)' 'MMEAGIPFGHGTRKWNPRMSPYISAKHKGIHITNLTRTARFLSEACYKAADLVARAAIRTRCHYIILKKKGSVVC' A
#
# COMPACT_ATOMS: atom_id res chain seq x y z
N MET A 1 -12.74 -9.86 -5.38
CA MET A 1 -12.82 -8.46 -4.86
C MET A 1 -14.26 -8.06 -4.57
N MET A 2 -15.21 -8.38 -5.45
CA MET A 2 -16.65 -8.11 -5.23
C MET A 2 -17.28 -9.04 -4.18
N GLU A 3 -16.97 -10.34 -4.22
CA GLU A 3 -17.44 -11.34 -3.22
C GLU A 3 -16.88 -11.09 -1.82
N ALA A 4 -15.72 -10.44 -1.71
CA ALA A 4 -15.10 -10.10 -0.43
C ALA A 4 -15.75 -8.88 0.26
N GLY A 5 -16.81 -8.30 -0.33
CA GLY A 5 -17.52 -7.15 0.25
C GLY A 5 -16.77 -5.81 0.22
N ILE A 6 -15.59 -5.76 -0.42
CA ILE A 6 -14.71 -4.58 -0.51
C ILE A 6 -15.39 -3.32 -1.09
N PRO A 7 -16.33 -3.41 -2.07
CA PRO A 7 -16.97 -2.22 -2.63
C PRO A 7 -17.80 -1.41 -1.62
N PHE A 8 -18.32 -2.05 -0.57
CA PHE A 8 -19.26 -1.40 0.34
C PHE A 8 -18.53 -0.57 1.39
N GLY A 9 -18.75 0.74 1.35
CA GLY A 9 -18.14 1.70 2.26
C GLY A 9 -19.06 2.13 3.40
N HIS A 10 -18.78 3.31 3.94
CA HIS A 10 -19.60 3.92 4.97
C HIS A 10 -20.92 4.48 4.43
N GLY A 11 -21.88 4.66 5.33
CA GLY A 11 -23.11 5.38 5.05
C GLY A 11 -22.86 6.85 4.72
N THR A 12 -23.71 7.43 3.89
CA THR A 12 -23.60 8.81 3.35
C THR A 12 -23.61 9.92 4.39
N ARG A 13 -23.96 9.63 5.65
CA ARG A 13 -23.91 10.61 6.74
C ARG A 13 -22.56 10.67 7.45
N LYS A 14 -21.75 9.62 7.32
CA LYS A 14 -20.44 9.48 8.00
C LYS A 14 -19.35 9.20 6.97
N TRP A 15 -19.22 10.09 5.98
CA TRP A 15 -18.17 9.99 4.95
C TRP A 15 -17.33 11.27 4.91
N ASN A 16 -16.07 11.13 4.51
CA ASN A 16 -15.15 12.24 4.34
C ASN A 16 -15.27 12.79 2.91
N PRO A 17 -15.58 14.09 2.69
CA PRO A 17 -15.68 14.69 1.35
C PRO A 17 -14.43 14.50 0.48
N ARG A 18 -13.23 14.37 1.08
CA ARG A 18 -11.98 14.10 0.36
C ARG A 18 -11.98 12.73 -0.35
N MET A 19 -12.90 11.84 0.01
CA MET A 19 -13.07 10.54 -0.66
C MET A 19 -13.92 10.61 -1.92
N SER A 20 -14.50 11.77 -2.26
CA SER A 20 -15.35 11.99 -3.43
C SER A 20 -14.78 11.39 -4.72
N PRO A 21 -13.49 11.61 -5.10
CA PRO A 21 -12.94 11.05 -6.34
C PRO A 21 -12.80 9.51 -6.34
N TYR A 22 -12.89 8.84 -5.19
CA TYR A 22 -12.75 7.39 -5.07
C TYR A 22 -14.09 6.64 -4.97
N ILE A 23 -15.20 7.39 -4.87
CA ILE A 23 -16.56 6.85 -4.78
C ILE A 23 -17.12 6.76 -6.20
N SER A 24 -17.64 5.59 -6.58
CA SER A 24 -18.27 5.37 -7.89
C SER A 24 -19.76 5.65 -7.87
N ALA A 25 -20.45 5.19 -6.83
CA ALA A 25 -21.89 5.28 -6.73
C ALA A 25 -22.35 5.32 -5.27
N LYS A 26 -23.64 5.59 -5.08
CA LYS A 26 -24.34 5.48 -3.79
C LYS A 26 -25.54 4.58 -3.98
N HIS A 27 -25.66 3.52 -3.18
CA HIS A 27 -26.82 2.63 -3.21
C HIS A 27 -27.38 2.47 -1.80
N LYS A 28 -28.70 2.66 -1.63
CA LYS A 28 -29.40 2.54 -0.33
C LYS A 28 -28.73 3.30 0.83
N GLY A 29 -28.15 4.47 0.54
CA GLY A 29 -27.48 5.28 1.55
C GLY A 29 -26.03 4.89 1.85
N ILE A 30 -25.48 3.85 1.22
CA ILE A 30 -24.08 3.40 1.37
C ILE A 30 -23.26 3.85 0.16
N HIS A 31 -22.03 4.32 0.40
CA HIS A 31 -21.09 4.62 -0.68
C HIS A 31 -20.46 3.35 -1.25
N ILE A 32 -20.43 3.25 -2.57
CA ILE A 32 -19.74 2.20 -3.30
C ILE A 32 -18.40 2.76 -3.77
N THR A 33 -17.31 2.09 -3.42
CA THR A 33 -15.95 2.47 -3.81
C THR A 33 -15.60 1.93 -5.19
N ASN A 34 -14.75 2.66 -5.92
CA ASN A 34 -14.30 2.24 -7.25
C ASN A 34 -13.18 1.18 -7.13
N LEU A 35 -13.52 -0.09 -7.38
CA LEU A 35 -12.57 -1.21 -7.31
C LEU A 35 -11.43 -1.10 -8.33
N THR A 36 -11.68 -0.61 -9.54
CA THR A 36 -10.64 -0.45 -10.58
C THR A 36 -9.55 0.49 -10.09
N ARG A 37 -9.95 1.59 -9.45
CA ARG A 37 -9.03 2.58 -8.88
C ARG A 37 -8.28 1.98 -7.69
N THR A 38 -8.97 1.26 -6.81
CA THR A 38 -8.36 0.57 -5.65
C THR A 38 -7.33 -0.47 -6.09
N ALA A 39 -7.62 -1.30 -7.10
CA ALA A 39 -6.70 -2.33 -7.57
C ALA A 39 -5.40 -1.74 -8.14
N ARG A 40 -5.50 -0.63 -8.88
CA ARG A 40 -4.34 0.10 -9.38
C ARG A 40 -3.45 0.62 -8.25
N PHE A 41 -4.05 1.31 -7.29
CA PHE A 41 -3.29 1.86 -6.16
C PHE A 41 -2.70 0.77 -5.26
N LEU A 42 -3.42 -0.34 -5.08
CA LEU A 42 -2.91 -1.49 -4.33
C LEU A 42 -1.66 -2.07 -4.99
N SER A 43 -1.69 -2.24 -6.31
CA SER A 43 -0.54 -2.74 -7.07
C SER A 43 0.67 -1.81 -6.94
N GLU A 44 0.44 -0.50 -7.05
CA GLU A 44 1.49 0.52 -6.90
C GLU A 44 2.07 0.54 -5.47
N ALA A 45 1.21 0.41 -4.45
CA ALA A 45 1.63 0.35 -3.06
C ALA A 45 2.47 -0.91 -2.77
N CYS A 46 2.04 -2.07 -3.26
CA CYS A 46 2.79 -3.33 -3.15
C CYS A 46 4.16 -3.23 -3.83
N TYR A 47 4.22 -2.64 -5.03
CA TYR A 47 5.47 -2.42 -5.73
C TYR A 47 6.43 -1.54 -4.91
N LYS A 48 5.95 -0.39 -4.41
CA LYS A 48 6.75 0.52 -3.58
C LYS A 48 7.23 -0.14 -2.29
N ALA A 49 6.38 -0.93 -1.64
CA ALA A 49 6.75 -1.67 -0.44
C ALA A 49 7.87 -2.69 -0.73
N ALA A 50 7.75 -3.47 -1.81
CA ALA A 50 8.76 -4.43 -2.21
C ALA A 50 10.10 -3.76 -2.55
N ASP A 51 10.04 -2.65 -3.30
CA ASP A 51 11.20 -1.86 -3.70
C ASP A 51 11.94 -1.22 -2.50
N LEU A 52 11.20 -0.75 -1.49
CA LEU A 52 11.80 -0.29 -0.22
C LEU A 52 12.52 -1.40 0.52
N VAL A 53 11.92 -2.60 0.61
CA VAL A 53 12.54 -3.77 1.25
C VAL A 53 13.79 -4.20 0.49
N ALA A 54 13.74 -4.24 -0.84
CA ALA A 54 14.88 -4.57 -1.68
C ALA A 54 16.05 -3.59 -1.47
N ARG A 55 15.78 -2.28 -1.46
CA ARG A 55 16.79 -1.25 -1.16
C ARG A 55 17.38 -1.41 0.24
N ALA A 56 16.55 -1.66 1.25
CA ALA A 56 17.00 -1.87 2.61
C ALA A 56 17.90 -3.11 2.74
N ALA A 57 17.56 -4.20 2.05
CA ALA A 57 18.36 -5.42 1.99
C ALA A 57 19.72 -5.19 1.31
N ILE A 58 19.75 -4.45 0.19
CA ILE A 58 21.00 -4.08 -0.47
C ILE A 58 21.86 -3.20 0.43
N ARG A 59 21.26 -2.19 1.08
CA ARG A 59 21.98 -1.28 1.98
C ARG A 59 22.61 -2.01 3.16
N THR A 60 21.85 -2.89 3.82
CA THR A 60 22.35 -3.70 4.94
C THR A 60 23.44 -4.66 4.49
N ARG A 61 23.29 -5.30 3.32
CA ARG A 61 24.32 -6.16 2.74
C ARG A 61 25.61 -5.40 2.39
N CYS A 62 25.51 -4.23 1.78
CA CYS A 62 26.67 -3.38 1.49
C CYS A 62 27.36 -2.94 2.78
N HIS A 63 26.60 -2.52 3.78
CA HIS A 63 27.15 -2.14 5.08
C HIS A 63 27.90 -3.30 5.76
N TYR A 64 27.32 -4.51 5.74
CA TYR A 64 27.98 -5.71 6.27
C TYR A 64 29.31 -6.01 5.57
N ILE A 65 29.36 -5.94 4.23
CA ILE A 65 30.59 -6.19 3.46
C ILE A 65 31.66 -5.13 3.77
N ILE A 66 31.27 -3.87 3.93
CA ILE A 66 32.18 -2.78 4.27
C ILE A 66 32.77 -3.00 5.67
N LEU A 67 31.95 -3.37 6.66
CA LEU A 67 32.41 -3.69 8.02
C LEU A 67 33.38 -4.88 8.00
N LYS A 68 33.10 -5.92 7.19
CA LYS A 68 34.01 -7.05 7.02
C LYS A 68 35.36 -6.64 6.40
N LYS A 69 35.35 -5.78 5.38
CA LYS A 69 36.59 -5.29 4.74
C LYS A 69 37.41 -4.36 5.65
N LYS A 70 36.76 -3.61 6.56
CA LYS A 70 37.44 -2.74 7.53
C LYS A 70 38.00 -3.48 8.75
N GLY A 71 37.87 -4.81 8.82
CA GLY A 71 38.41 -5.61 9.93
C GLY A 71 37.73 -5.35 11.28
N SER A 72 36.58 -4.65 11.31
CA SER A 72 35.87 -4.34 12.56
C SER A 72 34.96 -5.49 13.04
N VAL A 73 34.71 -6.49 12.19
CA VAL A 73 34.10 -7.78 12.56
C VAL A 73 35.18 -8.85 12.44
N VAL A 74 36.11 -8.84 13.38
CA VAL A 74 37.05 -9.94 13.66
C VAL A 74 36.77 -10.36 15.09
N CYS A 75 36.14 -11.53 15.24
CA CYS A 75 36.37 -12.41 16.37
C CYS A 75 37.30 -13.51 15.87
#